data_AF-A0A1Y1KSY9-F1
#
_entry.id   AF-A0A1Y1KSY9-F1
#
_cell.length_a   1.000
_cell.length_b   1.000
_cell.length_c   1.000
_cell.angle_alpha   90.00
_cell.angle_beta   90.00
_cell.angle_gamma   90.00
#
_symmetry.space_group_name_H-M   'P 1'
#
loop_
_entity.id
_entity.type
_entity.pdbx_description
1 polymer ?
#
loop_
_entity_poly.entity_id
_entity_poly.type
_entity_poly.pdbx_seq_one_letter_code
_entity_poly.pdbx_strand_id
1 'polypeptide(L)'
;METYHGFVRTPGDAIKLFEACRLGLLPRVQRRLSEKERQSIRSGSVFVWDEREAGMRRWTDGKSWSASRVSGSFLTYREMEGKRGGGFGSGRRGAGKTPDSGRGSDED
;
A
#
# COMPACT_ATOMS: atom_id res chain seq x y z
N MET A 1 -3.28 -12.61 10.57
CA MET A 1 -2.36 -13.77 10.59
C MET A 1 -0.97 -13.28 10.24
N GLU A 2 -0.01 -13.34 11.17
CA GLU A 2 1.40 -13.01 10.91
C GLU A 2 2.23 -14.30 10.80
N THR A 3 3.28 -14.31 9.97
CA THR A 3 4.19 -15.46 9.84
C THR A 3 5.19 -15.50 10.99
N TYR A 4 5.70 -14.32 11.36
CA TYR A 4 6.71 -14.15 12.39
C TYR A 4 6.61 -12.74 12.98
N HIS A 5 7.05 -12.57 14.23
CA HIS A 5 7.15 -11.26 14.87
C HIS A 5 8.60 -10.99 15.28
N GLY A 6 9.25 -10.03 14.62
CA GLY A 6 10.64 -9.67 14.86
C GLY A 6 11.21 -8.76 13.77
N PHE A 7 12.53 -8.71 13.65
CA PHE A 7 13.21 -7.83 12.69
C PHE A 7 14.06 -8.64 11.70
N VAL A 8 13.81 -8.47 10.41
CA VAL A 8 14.62 -9.06 9.32
C VAL A 8 15.71 -8.06 8.96
N ARG A 9 16.94 -8.30 9.45
CA ARG A 9 18.07 -7.38 9.23
C ARG A 9 18.86 -7.73 7.98
N THR A 10 19.06 -9.02 7.74
CA THR A 10 19.97 -9.54 6.72
C THR A 10 19.25 -10.50 5.78
N PRO A 11 19.78 -10.73 4.56
CA PRO A 11 19.27 -11.77 3.68
C PRO A 11 19.28 -13.16 4.34
N GLY A 12 20.25 -13.43 5.20
CA GLY A 12 20.32 -14.67 5.99
C GLY A 12 19.15 -14.85 6.96
N ASP A 13 18.57 -13.77 7.49
CA ASP A 13 17.36 -13.86 8.33
C ASP A 13 16.13 -14.21 7.48
N ALA A 14 16.03 -13.63 6.28
CA ALA A 14 14.97 -13.95 5.33
C ALA A 14 15.02 -15.42 4.88
N ILE A 15 16.21 -15.95 4.60
CA ILE A 15 16.40 -17.37 4.22
C ILE A 15 15.93 -18.30 5.33
N LYS A 16 16.24 -18.01 6.60
CA LYS A 16 15.75 -18.81 7.74
C LYS A 16 14.23 -18.82 7.82
N LEU A 17 13.59 -17.67 7.59
CA LEU A 17 12.12 -17.58 7.57
C LEU A 17 11.52 -18.38 6.40
N PHE A 18 12.13 -18.32 5.21
CA PHE A 18 11.70 -19.13 4.07
C PHE A 18 11.82 -20.63 4.35
N GLU A 19 12.93 -21.07 4.95
CA GLU A 19 13.13 -22.47 5.30
C GLU A 19 12.14 -22.95 6.37
N ALA A 20 11.93 -22.17 7.43
CA ALA A 20 10.95 -22.47 8.46
C ALA A 20 9.54 -22.57 7.89
N CYS A 21 9.17 -21.69 6.94
CA CYS A 21 7.93 -21.81 6.20
C CYS A 21 7.88 -23.10 5.37
N ARG A 22 8.93 -23.41 4.60
CA ARG A 22 9.01 -24.61 3.74
C ARG A 22 8.81 -25.89 4.54
N LEU A 23 9.39 -25.96 5.74
CA LEU A 23 9.24 -27.08 6.68
C LEU A 23 7.88 -27.11 7.41
N GLY A 24 7.04 -26.08 7.26
CA GLY A 24 5.74 -25.97 7.94
C GLY A 24 5.83 -25.54 9.41
N LEU A 25 7.00 -25.08 9.87
CA LEU A 25 7.21 -24.61 11.23
C LEU A 25 6.60 -23.21 11.47
N LEU A 26 6.56 -22.38 10.43
CA LEU A 26 5.91 -21.08 10.45
C LEU A 26 4.78 -21.03 9.41
N PRO A 27 3.65 -20.38 9.71
CA PRO A 27 2.55 -20.27 8.77
C PRO A 27 2.88 -19.28 7.65
N ARG A 28 2.61 -19.67 6.40
CA ARG A 28 2.61 -18.74 5.26
C ARG A 28 1.24 -18.08 5.11
N VAL A 29 1.22 -16.89 4.55
CA VAL A 29 -0.01 -16.23 4.10
C VAL A 29 -0.45 -16.89 2.78
N GLN A 30 -1.65 -17.48 2.78
CA GLN A 30 -2.21 -18.23 1.65
C GLN A 30 -3.35 -17.48 0.93
N ARG A 31 -3.67 -16.26 1.37
CA ARG A 31 -4.70 -15.40 0.75
C ARG A 31 -4.45 -13.94 1.11
N ARG A 32 -5.17 -13.04 0.45
CA ARG A 32 -5.20 -11.63 0.86
C ARG A 32 -5.68 -11.48 2.30
N LEU A 33 -5.07 -10.54 3.02
CA LEU A 33 -5.52 -10.14 4.34
C LEU A 33 -6.89 -9.47 4.27
N SER A 34 -7.76 -9.86 5.20
CA SER A 34 -8.99 -9.14 5.51
C SER A 34 -8.69 -7.75 6.08
N GLU A 35 -9.68 -6.87 6.11
CA GLU A 35 -9.52 -5.52 6.66
C GLU A 35 -9.08 -5.56 8.13
N LYS A 36 -9.68 -6.42 8.95
CA LYS A 36 -9.29 -6.62 10.36
C LYS A 36 -7.83 -7.05 10.49
N GLU A 37 -7.37 -7.97 9.64
CA GLU A 37 -5.97 -8.41 9.65
C GLU A 37 -5.01 -7.29 9.24
N ARG A 38 -5.38 -6.45 8.28
CA ARG A 38 -4.58 -5.28 7.89
C ARG A 38 -4.44 -4.27 9.02
N GLN A 39 -5.53 -4.02 9.75
CA GLN A 39 -5.50 -3.13 10.93
C GLN A 39 -4.57 -3.64 12.04
N SER A 40 -4.30 -4.96 12.09
CA SER A 40 -3.38 -5.56 13.06
C SER A 40 -1.89 -5.45 12.69
N ILE A 41 -1.54 -4.96 11.49
CA ILE A 41 -0.14 -4.81 11.05
C ILE A 41 0.56 -3.75 11.90
N ARG A 42 1.65 -4.15 12.54
CA ARG A 42 2.44 -3.29 13.43
C ARG A 42 3.94 -3.48 13.21
N SER A 43 4.73 -2.64 13.88
CA SER A 43 6.18 -2.83 13.94
C SER A 43 6.52 -4.24 14.38
N GLY A 44 7.39 -4.92 13.63
CA GLY A 44 7.79 -6.31 13.87
C GLY A 44 6.96 -7.36 13.15
N SER A 45 5.79 -7.04 12.58
CA SER A 45 5.01 -8.02 11.82
C SER A 45 5.71 -8.43 10.53
N VAL A 46 5.94 -9.73 10.34
CA VAL A 46 6.55 -10.30 9.14
C VAL A 46 5.57 -11.26 8.47
N PHE A 47 5.45 -11.14 7.15
CA PHE A 47 4.55 -11.95 6.33
C PHE A 47 5.36 -12.60 5.20
N VAL A 48 5.20 -13.91 5.05
CA VAL A 48 5.79 -14.69 3.95
C VAL A 48 4.65 -15.33 3.16
N TRP A 49 4.69 -15.22 1.83
CA TRP A 49 3.69 -15.82 0.96
C TRP A 49 4.34 -16.39 -0.30
N ASP A 50 3.71 -17.40 -0.88
CA ASP A 50 3.99 -17.85 -2.24
C ASP A 50 3.01 -17.16 -3.21
N GLU A 51 3.53 -16.67 -4.35
CA GLU A 51 2.74 -15.90 -5.32
C GLU A 51 1.56 -16.71 -5.89
N ARG A 52 1.78 -18.00 -6.18
CA ARG A 52 0.76 -18.87 -6.80
C ARG A 52 -0.24 -19.35 -5.77
N GLU A 53 0.24 -19.81 -4.61
CA GLU A 53 -0.60 -20.28 -3.50
C GLU A 53 -1.55 -19.17 -3.03
N ALA A 54 -1.04 -17.96 -2.85
CA ALA A 54 -1.83 -16.84 -2.35
C ALA A 54 -2.56 -16.03 -3.42
N GLY A 55 -2.25 -16.25 -4.71
CA GLY A 55 -2.74 -15.40 -5.80
C GLY A 55 -2.31 -13.93 -5.66
N MET A 56 -1.14 -13.67 -5.07
CA MET A 56 -0.67 -12.34 -4.74
C MET A 56 0.72 -12.05 -5.33
N ARG A 57 0.77 -11.28 -6.43
CA ARG A 57 2.02 -10.80 -7.05
C ARG A 57 2.65 -9.61 -6.33
N ARG A 58 1.83 -8.88 -5.58
CA ARG A 58 2.21 -7.67 -4.82
C ARG A 58 1.48 -7.65 -3.49
N TRP A 59 2.19 -7.24 -2.46
CA TRP A 59 1.61 -6.98 -1.14
C TRP A 59 0.73 -5.72 -1.16
N THR A 60 -0.39 -5.77 -0.44
CA THR A 60 -1.28 -4.62 -0.25
C THR A 60 -1.84 -4.65 1.18
N ASP A 61 -1.41 -3.69 2.00
CA ASP A 61 -1.85 -3.54 3.40
C ASP A 61 -2.80 -2.36 3.63
N GLY A 62 -3.04 -1.53 2.61
CA GLY A 62 -3.88 -0.34 2.73
C GLY A 62 -3.18 0.86 3.36
N LYS A 63 -1.86 0.81 3.57
CA LYS A 63 -1.07 1.95 4.03
C LYS A 63 -0.54 2.78 2.85
N SER A 64 -0.24 4.05 3.12
CA SER A 64 0.43 4.93 2.16
C SER A 64 1.94 4.82 2.34
N TRP A 65 2.65 4.49 1.27
CA TRP A 65 4.10 4.22 1.30
C TRP A 65 4.86 5.21 0.40
N SER A 66 6.06 5.58 0.83
CA SER A 66 7.00 6.36 0.00
C SER A 66 7.40 5.60 -1.28
N ALA A 67 8.13 6.27 -2.17
CA ALA A 67 8.85 5.58 -3.24
C ALA A 67 9.86 4.57 -2.65
N SER A 68 10.14 3.49 -3.40
CA SER A 68 11.07 2.44 -2.98
C SER A 68 12.51 2.97 -2.88
N ARG A 69 13.21 2.53 -1.85
CA ARG A 69 14.66 2.70 -1.71
C ARG A 69 15.34 1.34 -1.63
N VAL A 70 16.47 1.20 -2.31
CA VAL A 70 17.27 -0.03 -2.26
C VAL A 70 18.17 0.04 -1.02
N SER A 71 18.18 -1.04 -0.24
CA SER A 71 19.07 -1.23 0.91
C SER A 71 19.62 -2.65 0.88
N GLY A 72 20.77 -2.83 0.24
CA GLY A 72 21.30 -4.16 -0.07
C GLY A 72 20.31 -4.98 -0.91
N SER A 73 19.94 -6.16 -0.42
CA SER A 73 18.95 -7.03 -1.07
C SER A 73 17.49 -6.69 -0.76
N PHE A 74 17.22 -5.61 -0.03
CA PHE A 74 15.88 -5.22 0.39
C PHE A 74 15.40 -3.95 -0.30
N LEU A 75 14.08 -3.88 -0.50
CA LEU A 75 13.38 -2.63 -0.76
C LEU A 75 12.80 -2.10 0.54
N THR A 76 13.06 -0.83 0.83
CA THR A 76 12.54 -0.15 2.02
C THR A 76 11.59 0.98 1.61
N TYR A 77 10.59 1.16 2.46
CA TYR A 77 9.52 2.14 2.29
C TYR A 77 9.29 2.81 3.64
N ARG A 78 8.97 4.10 3.63
CA ARG A 78 8.52 4.83 4.82
C ARG A 78 7.02 4.98 4.76
N GLU A 79 6.33 4.67 5.86
CA GLU A 79 4.90 4.95 5.99
C GLU A 79 4.72 6.48 5.96
N MET A 80 3.87 6.93 5.05
CA MET A 80 3.53 8.33 4.88
C MET A 80 2.22 8.60 5.62
N GLU A 81 2.08 9.80 6.16
CA GLU A 81 0.78 10.26 6.65
C GLU A 81 -0.17 10.43 5.46
N GLY A 82 -1.03 9.43 5.25
CA GLY A 82 -2.13 9.50 4.29
C GLY A 82 -3.44 9.71 5.03
N LYS A 83 -4.20 10.75 4.65
CA LYS A 83 -5.55 11.05 5.16
C LYS A 83 -6.37 9.76 5.27
N ARG A 84 -6.68 9.33 6.49
CA ARG A 84 -7.63 8.24 6.72
C ARG A 84 -9.00 8.69 6.20
N GLY A 85 -9.40 8.14 5.07
CA GLY A 85 -10.77 8.23 4.54
C GLY A 85 -11.10 9.53 3.81
N GLY A 86 -11.69 9.38 2.62
CA GLY A 86 -12.45 10.45 1.97
C GLY A 86 -12.02 10.76 0.55
N GLY A 87 -12.60 10.05 -0.41
CA GLY A 87 -12.80 10.54 -1.77
C GLY A 87 -11.61 10.37 -2.71
N PHE A 88 -11.82 9.54 -3.74
CA PHE A 88 -11.44 9.97 -5.09
C PHE A 88 -11.81 11.44 -5.22
N GLY A 89 -10.83 12.30 -5.47
CA GLY A 89 -11.04 13.72 -5.64
C GLY A 89 -12.08 13.95 -6.74
N SER A 90 -13.33 14.16 -6.34
CA SER A 90 -14.21 15.10 -7.00
C SER A 90 -13.53 16.45 -6.87
N GLY A 91 -12.66 16.73 -7.84
CA GLY A 91 -12.20 18.07 -8.10
C GLY A 91 -13.42 18.89 -8.50
N ARG A 92 -14.06 19.51 -7.51
CA ARG A 92 -14.94 20.66 -7.67
C ARG A 92 -14.14 21.73 -8.43
N ARG A 93 -14.19 21.71 -9.77
CA ARG A 93 -13.88 22.88 -10.60
C ARG A 93 -15.17 23.70 -10.69
N GLY A 94 -15.43 24.47 -9.65
CA GLY A 94 -16.24 25.67 -9.80
C GLY A 94 -15.35 26.74 -10.41
N ALA A 95 -15.58 27.09 -11.67
CA ALA A 95 -15.06 28.31 -12.28
C ALA A 95 -15.93 28.72 -13.48
N GLY A 96 -16.61 29.86 -13.33
CA GLY A 96 -16.97 30.75 -14.44
C GLY A 96 -18.31 30.53 -15.12
N LYS A 97 -19.39 31.09 -14.55
CA LYS A 97 -20.47 31.64 -15.37
C LYS A 97 -19.87 32.77 -16.23
N THR A 98 -19.92 32.65 -17.55
CA THR A 98 -19.72 33.77 -18.48
C THR A 98 -20.87 34.77 -18.32
N PRO A 99 -20.60 36.07 -18.11
CA PRO A 99 -21.64 37.07 -18.21
C PRO A 99 -21.90 37.40 -19.69
N ASP A 100 -23.20 37.36 -20.01
CA ASP A 100 -23.83 37.93 -21.19
C ASP A 100 -23.46 39.41 -21.32
N SER A 101 -23.02 39.82 -22.50
CA SER A 101 -22.85 41.24 -22.86
C SER A 101 -23.42 41.47 -24.25
N GLY A 102 -24.74 41.63 -24.29
CA GLY A 102 -25.40 42.39 -25.33
C GLY A 102 -25.22 43.89 -25.12
N ARG A 103 -24.73 44.58 -26.17
CA ARG A 103 -24.90 46.02 -26.52
C ARG A 103 -23.86 46.34 -27.61
N GLY A 104 -24.17 46.94 -28.75
CA GLY A 104 -25.40 47.53 -29.26
C GLY A 104 -25.14 48.01 -30.69
N SER A 105 -26.21 48.13 -31.45
CA SER A 105 -26.28 48.74 -32.78
C SER A 105 -26.26 50.27 -32.72
N ASP A 106 -26.23 50.88 -33.92
CA ASP A 106 -26.44 52.30 -34.30
C ASP A 106 -25.11 53.07 -34.47
N GLU A 107 -24.59 53.33 -35.69
CA GLU A 107 -25.09 54.15 -36.84
C GLU A 107 -25.39 55.62 -36.48
N ASP A 108 -24.72 56.51 -37.25
CA ASP A 108 -24.59 57.99 -37.22
C ASP A 108 -23.69 58.66 -36.15
#